data_AF-A0A1G0ZEW6-F1
#
_entry.id   AF-A0A1G0ZEW6-F1
#
_cell.length_a   1.000
_cell.length_b   1.000
_cell.length_c   1.000
_cell.angle_alpha   90.00
_cell.angle_beta   90.00
_cell.angle_gamma   90.00
#
_symmetry.space_group_name_H-M   'P 1'
#
loop_
_entity.id
_entity.type
_entity.pdbx_description
1 polymer ?
#
loop_
_entity_poly.entity_id
_entity_poly.type
_entity_poly.pdbx_seq_one_letter_code
_entity_poly.pdbx_strand_id
1 'polypeptide(L)'
;MMKKLLFVFGIAAAISLSAQDNAQSKVEDKVSSNLQNSLNESKSPVQPPDFWDKFGYSLLFYFPNRTLDLGDVLTLNTSLGMGFIYFRATDYLQLGADCGEKYFTKQVFHRKYSENFRPSSYVKFSKFFSKNMPFGAGHYSGYRAGFLCFATSDERTDECSGKVKNYKYESDGIPSFNDAVYKDKIKDFWALETSVCCAGWGIDLEMHPVELLDFVAGIFLIDLSDDDLGGTAILRVE
;
A
#
# COMPACT_ATOMS: atom_id res chain seq x y z
N MET A 1 -2.50 -40.63 -61.87
CA MET A 1 -1.83 -39.32 -61.75
C MET A 1 -1.90 -38.72 -60.34
N MET A 2 -3.01 -38.84 -59.59
CA MET A 2 -3.16 -38.25 -58.24
C MET A 2 -2.17 -38.73 -57.15
N LYS A 3 -1.68 -39.97 -57.18
CA LYS A 3 -0.75 -40.49 -56.15
C LYS A 3 0.62 -39.80 -56.14
N LYS A 4 1.08 -39.24 -57.28
CA LYS A 4 2.34 -38.49 -57.34
C LYS A 4 2.22 -37.07 -56.76
N LEU A 5 1.04 -36.46 -56.83
CA LEU A 5 0.81 -35.11 -56.31
C LEU A 5 0.81 -35.10 -54.77
N LEU A 6 0.16 -36.09 -54.14
CA LEU A 6 0.12 -36.24 -52.67
C LEU A 6 1.49 -36.45 -52.04
N PHE A 7 2.41 -37.15 -52.73
CA PHE A 7 3.76 -37.39 -52.23
C PHE A 7 4.62 -36.11 -52.23
N VAL A 8 4.46 -35.24 -53.25
CA VAL A 8 5.19 -33.97 -53.34
C VAL A 8 4.72 -32.98 -52.27
N PHE A 9 3.40 -32.91 -52.00
CA PHE A 9 2.88 -32.07 -50.92
C PHE A 9 3.31 -32.53 -49.52
N GLY A 10 3.41 -33.85 -49.29
CA GLY A 10 3.92 -34.40 -48.03
C GLY A 10 5.38 -34.01 -47.75
N ILE A 11 6.24 -34.05 -48.76
CA ILE A 11 7.66 -33.67 -48.63
C ILE A 11 7.81 -32.16 -48.37
N ALA A 12 7.04 -31.32 -49.07
CA ALA A 12 7.08 -29.86 -48.86
C ALA A 12 6.64 -29.46 -47.44
N ALA A 13 5.61 -30.11 -46.88
CA ALA A 13 5.16 -29.86 -45.52
C ALA A 13 6.20 -30.29 -44.46
N ALA A 14 6.88 -31.43 -44.66
CA ALA A 14 7.94 -31.89 -43.75
C ALA A 14 9.17 -30.97 -43.75
N ILE A 15 9.55 -30.43 -44.92
CA ILE A 15 10.65 -29.47 -45.03
C ILE A 15 10.31 -28.16 -44.31
N SER A 16 9.07 -27.65 -44.45
CA SER A 16 8.63 -26.43 -43.76
C SER A 16 8.58 -26.57 -42.23
N LEU A 17 8.17 -27.73 -41.70
CA LEU A 17 8.23 -27.97 -40.25
C LEU A 17 9.68 -27.96 -39.73
N SER A 18 10.60 -28.64 -40.42
CA SER A 18 12.01 -28.70 -40.00
C SER A 18 12.73 -27.33 -40.04
N ALA A 19 12.28 -26.43 -40.91
CA ALA A 19 12.81 -25.07 -41.00
C ALA A 19 12.32 -24.19 -39.84
N GLN A 20 11.10 -24.44 -39.33
CA GLN A 20 10.51 -23.69 -38.21
C GLN A 20 11.15 -24.08 -36.87
N ASP A 21 11.45 -25.37 -36.67
CA ASP A 21 12.13 -25.87 -35.46
C ASP A 21 13.57 -25.31 -35.34
N ASN A 22 14.25 -25.14 -36.47
CA ASN A 22 15.58 -24.52 -36.53
C ASN A 22 15.56 -23.00 -36.26
N ALA A 23 14.44 -22.34 -36.50
CA ALA A 23 14.28 -20.91 -36.21
C ALA A 23 14.00 -20.66 -34.72
N GLN A 24 13.23 -21.54 -34.07
CA GLN A 24 12.91 -21.41 -32.64
C GLN A 24 14.13 -21.66 -31.74
N SER A 25 14.95 -22.68 -32.02
CA SER A 25 16.16 -22.95 -31.22
C SER A 25 17.15 -21.77 -31.22
N LYS A 26 17.35 -21.10 -32.37
CA LYS A 26 18.21 -19.91 -32.46
C LYS A 26 17.70 -18.70 -31.66
N VAL A 27 16.40 -18.60 -31.43
CA VAL A 27 15.82 -17.52 -30.62
C VAL A 27 16.02 -17.82 -29.13
N GLU A 28 15.81 -19.07 -28.70
CA GLU A 28 16.03 -19.50 -27.31
C GLU A 28 17.50 -19.36 -26.87
N ASP A 29 18.45 -19.66 -27.75
CA ASP A 29 19.88 -19.50 -27.47
C ASP A 29 20.28 -18.01 -27.30
N LYS A 30 19.71 -17.12 -28.12
CA LYS A 30 19.95 -15.66 -28.00
C LYS A 30 19.31 -15.06 -26.76
N VAL A 31 18.12 -15.55 -26.37
CA VAL A 31 17.45 -15.09 -25.15
C VAL A 31 18.21 -15.56 -23.91
N SER A 32 18.66 -16.81 -23.90
CA SER A 32 19.40 -17.40 -22.78
C SER A 32 20.77 -16.73 -22.55
N SER A 33 21.49 -16.42 -23.62
CA SER A 33 22.78 -15.71 -23.53
C SER A 33 22.64 -14.27 -23.05
N ASN A 34 21.60 -13.54 -23.48
CA ASN A 34 21.33 -12.18 -22.98
C ASN A 34 20.88 -12.17 -21.51
N LEU A 35 20.12 -13.17 -21.08
CA LEU A 35 19.76 -13.36 -19.67
C LEU A 35 21.00 -13.66 -18.81
N GLN A 36 21.91 -14.51 -19.29
CA GLN A 36 23.16 -14.79 -18.56
C GLN A 36 24.08 -13.56 -18.48
N ASN A 37 24.19 -12.78 -19.56
CA ASN A 37 25.00 -11.56 -19.56
C ASN A 37 24.44 -10.50 -18.60
N SER A 38 23.11 -10.30 -18.57
CA SER A 38 22.48 -9.36 -17.63
C SER A 38 22.58 -9.84 -16.17
N LEU A 39 22.49 -11.14 -15.90
CA LEU A 39 22.74 -11.72 -14.58
C LEU A 39 24.20 -11.56 -14.11
N ASN A 40 25.15 -11.67 -15.04
CA ASN A 40 26.58 -11.52 -14.75
C ASN A 40 26.99 -10.06 -14.53
N GLU A 41 26.44 -9.10 -15.29
CA GLU A 41 26.66 -7.66 -15.04
C GLU A 41 26.09 -7.21 -13.68
N SER A 42 24.98 -7.80 -13.25
CA SER A 42 24.37 -7.53 -11.93
C SER A 42 25.18 -8.06 -10.74
N LYS A 43 26.12 -8.98 -10.95
CA LYS A 43 26.91 -9.62 -9.88
C LYS A 43 28.19 -8.89 -9.48
N SER A 44 28.51 -7.76 -10.09
CA SER A 44 29.63 -6.94 -9.64
C SER A 44 29.41 -6.58 -8.17
N PRO A 45 30.32 -6.92 -7.24
CA PRO A 45 30.13 -6.68 -5.81
C PRO A 45 30.04 -5.18 -5.61
N VAL A 46 28.82 -4.69 -5.40
CA VAL A 46 28.58 -3.30 -5.00
C VAL A 46 29.34 -3.12 -3.70
N GLN A 47 30.42 -2.34 -3.73
CA GLN A 47 31.13 -2.03 -2.50
C GLN A 47 30.13 -1.45 -1.51
N PRO A 48 30.15 -1.90 -0.24
CA PRO A 48 29.24 -1.37 0.75
C PRO A 48 29.46 0.14 0.79
N PRO A 49 28.39 0.95 0.70
CA PRO A 49 28.54 2.39 0.71
C PRO A 49 29.31 2.79 1.96
N ASP A 50 30.18 3.78 1.82
CA ASP A 50 31.00 4.23 2.92
C ASP A 50 30.11 4.74 4.07
N PHE A 51 30.65 4.81 5.28
CA PHE A 51 29.88 5.24 6.44
C PHE A 51 29.27 6.65 6.26
N TRP A 52 29.97 7.54 5.57
CA TRP A 52 29.55 8.94 5.36
C TRP A 52 28.44 9.06 4.33
N ASP A 53 28.45 8.23 3.30
CA ASP A 53 27.39 8.08 2.32
C ASP A 53 26.12 7.56 2.99
N LYS A 54 26.24 6.54 3.86
CA LYS A 54 25.10 6.04 4.64
C LYS A 54 24.57 7.08 5.62
N PHE A 55 25.45 7.77 6.34
CA PHE A 55 25.06 8.78 7.31
C PHE A 55 24.43 10.01 6.64
N GLY A 56 25.05 10.53 5.58
CA GLY A 56 24.55 11.65 4.80
C GLY A 56 23.23 11.34 4.11
N TYR A 57 23.07 10.12 3.59
CA TYR A 57 21.81 9.64 3.05
C TYR A 57 20.73 9.57 4.15
N SER A 58 21.05 9.01 5.33
CA SER A 58 20.12 8.96 6.45
C SER A 58 19.67 10.35 6.90
N LEU A 59 20.60 11.30 7.01
CA LEU A 59 20.28 12.68 7.39
C LEU A 59 19.42 13.41 6.33
N LEU A 60 19.65 13.13 5.04
CA LEU A 60 18.87 13.70 3.94
C LEU A 60 17.40 13.26 3.97
N PHE A 61 17.15 12.00 4.33
CA PHE A 61 15.79 11.43 4.43
C PHE A 61 15.17 11.60 5.82
N TYR A 62 15.96 11.94 6.84
CA TYR A 62 15.47 12.14 8.20
C TYR A 62 14.32 13.16 8.28
N PHE A 63 14.52 14.38 7.79
CA PHE A 63 13.49 15.41 7.84
C PHE A 63 12.22 15.03 7.06
N PRO A 64 12.31 14.55 5.80
CA PRO A 64 11.16 14.02 5.09
C PRO A 64 10.41 12.93 5.86
N ASN A 65 11.10 11.92 6.39
CA ASN A 65 10.45 10.84 7.14
C ASN A 65 9.71 11.38 8.36
N ARG A 66 10.32 12.25 9.17
CA ARG A 66 9.62 12.82 10.34
C ARG A 66 8.39 13.65 9.99
N THR A 67 8.40 14.35 8.85
CA THR A 67 7.19 15.03 8.37
C THR A 67 6.12 14.07 7.89
N LEU A 68 6.54 12.93 7.34
CA LEU A 68 5.65 11.86 6.91
C LEU A 68 5.02 11.19 8.14
N ASP A 69 5.78 10.71 9.12
CA ASP A 69 5.25 10.01 10.30
C ASP A 69 4.33 10.94 11.09
N LEU A 70 4.69 12.22 11.25
CA LEU A 70 3.83 13.22 11.90
C LEU A 70 2.48 13.36 11.17
N GLY A 71 2.49 13.28 9.85
CA GLY A 71 1.28 13.27 9.04
C GLY A 71 0.42 12.03 9.28
N ASP A 72 1.03 10.88 9.59
CA ASP A 72 0.30 9.63 9.83
C ASP A 72 -0.27 9.56 11.27
N VAL A 73 0.17 10.43 12.19
CA VAL A 73 -0.41 10.56 13.53
C VAL A 73 -1.85 11.10 13.48
N LEU A 74 -2.13 12.03 12.57
CA LEU A 74 -3.41 12.72 12.47
C LEU A 74 -3.98 12.60 11.07
N THR A 75 -5.07 11.85 10.95
CA THR A 75 -5.82 11.68 9.72
C THR A 75 -7.04 12.60 9.76
N LEU A 76 -7.10 13.54 8.82
CA LEU A 76 -8.28 14.38 8.57
C LEU A 76 -9.02 13.86 7.35
N ASN A 77 -10.28 13.49 7.56
CA ASN A 77 -11.16 13.04 6.50
C ASN A 77 -12.27 14.05 6.31
N THR A 78 -12.65 14.26 5.06
CA THR A 78 -13.84 15.05 4.73
C THR A 78 -14.79 14.16 3.96
N SER A 79 -16.07 14.21 4.32
CA SER A 79 -17.11 13.38 3.72
C SER A 79 -18.30 14.22 3.26
N LEU A 80 -18.96 13.76 2.20
CA LEU A 80 -20.21 14.29 1.69
C LEU A 80 -21.26 13.18 1.76
N GLY A 81 -22.31 13.37 2.56
CA GLY A 81 -23.34 12.37 2.78
C GLY A 81 -24.11 12.57 4.08
N MET A 82 -24.97 11.61 4.39
CA MET A 82 -25.69 11.58 5.66
C MET A 82 -24.82 10.92 6.72
N GLY A 83 -24.84 11.47 7.93
CA GLY A 83 -24.16 10.89 9.07
C GLY A 83 -24.60 11.54 10.37
N PHE A 84 -24.14 10.97 11.46
CA PHE A 84 -24.41 11.46 12.81
C PHE A 84 -23.09 11.73 13.55
N ILE A 85 -23.20 12.11 14.82
CA ILE A 85 -22.04 12.30 15.69
C ILE A 85 -21.64 10.94 16.23
N TYR A 86 -20.37 10.59 16.04
CA TYR A 86 -19.79 9.37 16.57
C TYR A 86 -18.42 9.67 17.15
N PHE A 87 -18.20 9.17 18.35
CA PHE A 87 -16.94 9.21 19.04
C PHE A 87 -16.45 7.78 19.29
N ARG A 88 -15.15 7.56 19.11
CA ARG A 88 -14.49 6.32 19.45
C ARG A 88 -13.15 6.63 20.08
N ALA A 89 -12.91 6.06 21.24
CA ALA A 89 -11.59 6.00 21.85
C ALA A 89 -11.15 4.55 21.91
N THR A 90 -10.54 4.04 20.83
CA THR A 90 -10.37 2.60 20.55
C THR A 90 -11.69 1.88 20.26
N ASP A 91 -11.64 0.75 19.57
CA ASP A 91 -12.86 -0.02 19.29
C ASP A 91 -13.53 -0.59 20.57
N TYR A 92 -12.88 -0.54 21.74
CA TYR A 92 -13.50 -0.91 23.02
C TYR A 92 -14.32 0.20 23.70
N LEU A 93 -14.19 1.46 23.28
CA LEU A 93 -14.92 2.57 23.90
C LEU A 93 -15.50 3.46 22.81
N GLN A 94 -16.72 3.12 22.41
CA GLN A 94 -17.48 3.83 21.39
C GLN A 94 -18.67 4.56 22.02
N LEU A 95 -19.01 5.72 21.47
CA LEU A 95 -20.19 6.47 21.87
C LEU A 95 -20.82 7.16 20.67
N GLY A 96 -22.04 6.75 20.36
CA GLY A 96 -22.87 7.36 19.33
C GLY A 96 -23.21 6.38 18.22
N ALA A 97 -23.65 6.94 17.11
CA ALA A 97 -23.96 6.17 15.92
C ALA A 97 -23.59 6.99 14.69
N ASP A 98 -23.37 6.31 13.60
CA ASP A 98 -23.19 6.88 12.28
C ASP A 98 -23.79 5.93 11.26
N CYS A 99 -24.51 6.43 10.28
CA CYS A 99 -25.12 5.60 9.25
C CYS A 99 -25.36 6.38 7.98
N GLY A 100 -25.38 5.66 6.86
CA GLY A 100 -25.75 6.20 5.56
C GLY A 100 -24.67 5.96 4.51
N GLU A 101 -24.83 6.68 3.41
CA GLU A 101 -23.91 6.67 2.28
C GLU A 101 -23.12 7.98 2.28
N LYS A 102 -21.80 7.87 2.10
CA LYS A 102 -20.88 9.01 2.10
C LYS A 102 -19.80 8.83 1.06
N TYR A 103 -19.52 9.87 0.29
CA TYR A 103 -18.27 9.97 -0.46
C TYR A 103 -17.24 10.64 0.43
N PHE A 104 -16.09 10.01 0.62
CA PHE A 104 -15.05 10.55 1.48
C PHE A 104 -13.75 10.77 0.73
N THR A 105 -12.99 11.73 1.20
CA THR A 105 -11.55 11.85 0.92
C THR A 105 -10.84 11.65 2.25
N LYS A 106 -9.85 10.74 2.27
CA LYS A 106 -9.10 10.42 3.47
C LYS A 106 -7.61 10.39 3.23
N GLN A 107 -6.88 10.78 4.25
CA GLN A 107 -5.48 10.40 4.37
C GLN A 107 -5.42 8.93 4.80
N VAL A 108 -4.62 8.13 4.11
CA VAL A 108 -4.41 6.72 4.43
C VAL A 108 -3.29 6.63 5.45
N PHE A 109 -3.64 6.23 6.66
CA PHE A 109 -2.66 5.90 7.69
C PHE A 109 -1.93 4.60 7.31
N HIS A 110 -0.68 4.48 7.76
CA HIS A 110 0.21 3.36 7.51
C HIS A 110 0.67 3.19 6.05
N ARG A 111 1.83 3.77 5.73
CA ARG A 111 2.36 3.80 4.37
C ARG A 111 3.53 2.86 4.20
N LYS A 112 3.27 1.62 3.79
CA LYS A 112 4.38 0.79 3.28
C LYS A 112 4.93 1.36 1.97
N TYR A 113 6.13 1.91 2.04
CA TYR A 113 6.90 2.25 0.84
C TYR A 113 7.51 0.97 0.26
N SER A 114 7.53 0.87 -1.06
CA SER A 114 8.16 -0.27 -1.72
C SER A 114 9.67 -0.24 -1.48
N GLU A 115 10.21 -1.26 -0.83
CA GLU A 115 11.64 -1.46 -0.51
C GLU A 115 12.58 -1.34 -1.73
N ASN A 116 12.03 -1.46 -2.95
CA ASN A 116 12.80 -1.41 -4.19
C ASN A 116 12.98 0.00 -4.76
N PHE A 117 12.62 1.07 -4.04
CA PHE A 117 12.79 2.42 -4.54
C PHE A 117 14.23 2.93 -4.36
N ARG A 118 15.08 2.70 -5.36
CA ARG A 118 16.36 3.42 -5.52
C ARG A 118 16.19 4.55 -6.54
N PRO A 119 16.20 5.83 -6.13
CA PRO A 119 16.08 6.94 -7.06
C PRO A 119 17.35 7.05 -7.92
N SER A 120 17.35 6.43 -9.10
CA SER A 120 18.48 6.49 -10.05
C SER A 120 18.51 7.78 -10.88
N SER A 121 17.46 8.63 -10.88
CA SER A 121 17.48 9.91 -11.62
C SER A 121 16.39 10.90 -11.15
N TYR A 122 16.69 12.20 -11.18
CA TYR A 122 15.80 13.33 -10.81
C TYR A 122 14.45 13.37 -11.54
N VAL A 123 14.33 12.75 -12.73
CA VAL A 123 13.10 12.77 -13.55
C VAL A 123 11.97 11.87 -13.00
N LYS A 124 12.22 11.07 -11.95
CA LYS A 124 11.21 10.16 -11.36
C LYS A 124 10.49 10.69 -10.11
N PHE A 125 10.85 11.88 -9.60
CA PHE A 125 10.32 12.38 -8.34
C PHE A 125 8.80 12.63 -8.41
N SER A 126 8.27 13.23 -9.47
CA SER A 126 6.82 13.47 -9.61
C SER A 126 6.00 12.18 -9.69
N LYS A 127 6.49 11.16 -10.41
CA LYS A 127 5.85 9.83 -10.46
C LYS A 127 5.92 9.10 -9.12
N PHE A 128 6.98 9.34 -8.33
CA PHE A 128 7.09 8.81 -6.98
C PHE A 128 6.05 9.45 -6.05
N PHE A 129 5.93 10.78 -6.03
CA PHE A 129 4.91 11.46 -5.21
C PHE A 129 3.49 11.09 -5.63
N SER A 130 3.22 10.98 -6.94
CA SER A 130 1.89 10.56 -7.43
C SER A 130 1.55 9.12 -7.02
N LYS A 131 2.51 8.18 -7.06
CA LYS A 131 2.28 6.80 -6.62
C LYS A 131 2.22 6.64 -5.10
N ASN A 132 2.87 7.52 -4.36
CA ASN A 132 2.95 7.47 -2.91
C ASN A 132 2.14 8.56 -2.22
N MET A 133 1.18 9.16 -2.93
CA MET A 133 0.32 10.17 -2.36
C MET A 133 -0.46 9.54 -1.20
N PRO A 134 -0.45 10.15 -0.01
CA PRO A 134 -1.08 9.57 1.18
C PRO A 134 -2.60 9.75 1.16
N PHE A 135 -3.17 10.24 0.06
CA PHE A 135 -4.59 10.53 -0.05
C PHE A 135 -5.28 9.52 -0.96
N GLY A 136 -6.54 9.24 -0.64
CA GLY A 136 -7.45 8.58 -1.56
C GLY A 136 -8.88 9.00 -1.29
N ALA A 137 -9.75 8.57 -2.18
CA ALA A 137 -11.17 8.78 -2.08
C ALA A 137 -11.90 7.45 -2.22
N GLY A 138 -13.10 7.37 -1.68
CA GLY A 138 -13.94 6.19 -1.83
C GLY A 138 -15.40 6.51 -1.49
N HIS A 139 -16.23 5.50 -1.69
CA HIS A 139 -17.61 5.50 -1.27
C HIS A 139 -17.74 4.60 -0.03
N TYR A 140 -18.37 5.11 1.01
CA TYR A 140 -18.71 4.41 2.23
C TYR A 140 -20.22 4.19 2.26
N SER A 141 -20.64 2.97 2.59
CA SER A 141 -22.04 2.61 2.81
C SER A 141 -22.11 1.70 4.03
N GLY A 142 -22.96 2.05 4.99
CA GLY A 142 -23.10 1.23 6.18
C GLY A 142 -23.69 1.93 7.38
N TYR A 143 -23.56 1.26 8.52
CA TYR A 143 -23.82 1.85 9.82
C TYR A 143 -22.79 1.36 10.84
N ARG A 144 -22.60 2.18 11.87
CA ARG A 144 -21.94 1.82 13.11
C ARG A 144 -22.69 2.45 14.27
N ALA A 145 -22.86 1.69 15.34
CA ALA A 145 -23.44 2.17 16.57
C ALA A 145 -22.68 1.54 17.72
N GLY A 146 -22.34 2.34 18.72
CA GLY A 146 -21.54 1.88 19.84
C GLY A 146 -21.90 2.58 21.14
N PHE A 147 -21.88 1.81 22.21
CA PHE A 147 -21.97 2.30 23.57
C PHE A 147 -21.01 1.50 24.47
N LEU A 148 -19.94 2.15 24.90
CA LEU A 148 -18.83 1.52 25.62
C LEU A 148 -18.20 0.42 24.77
N CYS A 149 -18.14 -0.82 25.30
CA CYS A 149 -17.55 -1.97 24.63
C CYS A 149 -18.53 -2.77 23.76
N PHE A 150 -19.81 -2.37 23.73
CA PHE A 150 -20.80 -2.98 22.84
C PHE A 150 -20.94 -2.12 21.60
N ALA A 151 -20.66 -2.74 20.45
CA ALA A 151 -20.77 -2.10 19.16
C ALA A 151 -21.43 -3.04 18.16
N THR A 152 -22.14 -2.45 17.22
CA THR A 152 -22.63 -3.12 16.03
C THR A 152 -22.25 -2.29 14.83
N SER A 153 -21.73 -2.94 13.79
CA SER A 153 -21.28 -2.26 12.58
C SER A 153 -21.47 -3.17 11.37
N ASP A 154 -22.01 -2.60 10.30
CA ASP A 154 -21.97 -3.16 8.95
C ASP A 154 -21.43 -2.05 8.07
N GLU A 155 -20.13 -2.12 7.75
CA GLU A 155 -19.40 -1.10 7.02
C GLU A 155 -18.92 -1.69 5.69
N ARG A 156 -19.15 -0.94 4.61
CA ARG A 156 -18.63 -1.27 3.29
C ARG A 156 -17.95 -0.05 2.70
N THR A 157 -16.81 -0.29 2.08
CA THR A 157 -16.08 0.72 1.33
C THR A 157 -15.81 0.21 -0.08
N ASP A 158 -16.32 0.94 -1.07
CA ASP A 158 -16.20 0.64 -2.50
C ASP A 158 -15.76 1.89 -3.30
N GLU A 159 -15.63 1.74 -4.61
CA GLU A 159 -15.21 2.80 -5.55
C GLU A 159 -13.92 3.53 -5.14
N CYS A 160 -12.99 2.80 -4.51
CA CYS A 160 -11.78 3.41 -3.96
C CYS A 160 -10.77 3.82 -5.03
N SER A 161 -10.07 4.91 -4.73
CA SER A 161 -8.95 5.45 -5.51
C SER A 161 -7.73 5.70 -4.61
N GLY A 162 -6.55 5.77 -5.23
CA GLY A 162 -5.30 5.97 -4.49
C GLY A 162 -4.90 4.73 -3.67
N LYS A 163 -4.57 4.94 -2.39
CA LYS A 163 -4.17 3.87 -1.45
C LYS A 163 -5.32 3.31 -0.61
N VAL A 164 -6.54 3.83 -0.78
CA VAL A 164 -7.70 3.31 -0.04
C VAL A 164 -8.07 1.94 -0.59
N LYS A 165 -8.21 0.95 0.29
CA LYS A 165 -8.63 -0.41 -0.08
C LYS A 165 -10.14 -0.54 0.04
N ASN A 166 -10.75 -1.26 -0.90
CA ASN A 166 -12.13 -1.73 -0.73
C ASN A 166 -12.15 -2.77 0.40
N TYR A 167 -13.14 -2.69 1.28
CA TYR A 167 -13.33 -3.67 2.34
C TYR A 167 -14.80 -3.78 2.74
N LYS A 168 -15.12 -4.87 3.42
CA LYS A 168 -16.41 -5.09 4.09
C LYS A 168 -16.13 -5.56 5.51
N TYR A 169 -16.79 -4.95 6.48
CA TYR A 169 -16.64 -5.24 7.89
C TYR A 169 -18.01 -5.38 8.55
N GLU A 170 -18.26 -6.55 9.13
CA GLU A 170 -19.45 -6.82 9.92
C GLU A 170 -18.99 -7.21 11.32
N SER A 171 -19.57 -6.58 12.34
CA SER A 171 -19.27 -6.86 13.74
C SER A 171 -20.49 -6.63 14.61
N ASP A 172 -20.66 -7.48 15.61
CA ASP A 172 -21.73 -7.39 16.60
C ASP A 172 -21.20 -7.82 17.98
N GLY A 173 -21.47 -7.02 18.99
CA GLY A 173 -21.00 -7.24 20.36
C GLY A 173 -19.67 -6.56 20.66
N ILE A 174 -18.69 -7.33 21.15
CA ILE A 174 -17.39 -6.79 21.61
C ILE A 174 -16.36 -6.95 20.47
N PRO A 175 -15.75 -5.85 20.00
CA PRO A 175 -14.75 -5.92 18.93
C PRO A 175 -13.54 -6.78 19.30
N SER A 176 -13.02 -7.50 18.31
CA SER A 176 -11.90 -8.42 18.45
C SER A 176 -10.68 -7.89 17.69
N PHE A 177 -9.55 -7.75 18.38
CA PHE A 177 -8.27 -7.37 17.75
C PHE A 177 -7.83 -8.36 16.65
N ASN A 178 -8.37 -9.58 16.66
CA ASN A 178 -7.99 -10.63 15.72
C ASN A 178 -8.71 -10.53 14.36
N ASP A 179 -9.61 -9.56 14.20
CA ASP A 179 -10.39 -9.38 12.97
C ASP A 179 -9.48 -8.95 11.80
N ALA A 180 -9.84 -9.37 10.58
CA ALA A 180 -9.02 -9.15 9.39
C ALA A 180 -8.75 -7.66 9.12
N VAL A 181 -9.71 -6.78 9.42
CA VAL A 181 -9.57 -5.33 9.21
C VAL A 181 -8.41 -4.71 9.99
N TYR A 182 -8.11 -5.24 11.18
CA TYR A 182 -6.99 -4.76 12.01
C TYR A 182 -5.66 -5.39 11.58
N LYS A 183 -5.67 -6.69 11.27
CA LYS A 183 -4.49 -7.41 10.78
C LYS A 183 -3.97 -6.86 9.46
N ASP A 184 -4.88 -6.56 8.55
CA ASP A 184 -4.56 -6.00 7.24
C ASP A 184 -4.27 -4.50 7.28
N LYS A 185 -4.26 -3.92 8.50
CA LYS A 185 -4.05 -2.49 8.79
C LYS A 185 -4.97 -1.60 7.95
N ILE A 186 -6.23 -2.02 7.76
CA ILE A 186 -7.27 -1.24 7.09
C ILE A 186 -7.87 -0.23 8.07
N LYS A 187 -8.01 -0.65 9.33
CA LYS A 187 -8.52 0.12 10.46
C LYS A 187 -7.53 -0.03 11.62
N ASP A 188 -7.24 1.06 12.32
CA ASP A 188 -6.40 1.03 13.51
C ASP A 188 -7.29 0.79 14.72
N PHE A 189 -7.05 -0.33 15.42
CA PHE A 189 -7.80 -0.73 16.60
C PHE A 189 -7.70 0.30 17.73
N TRP A 190 -6.56 0.98 17.82
CA TRP A 190 -6.24 1.92 18.89
C TRP A 190 -6.54 3.38 18.50
N ALA A 191 -7.13 3.61 17.34
CA ALA A 191 -7.43 4.96 16.89
C ALA A 191 -8.42 5.69 17.80
N LEU A 192 -8.16 6.97 18.03
CA LEU A 192 -9.15 7.89 18.57
C LEU A 192 -9.83 8.58 17.38
N GLU A 193 -11.13 8.37 17.23
CA GLU A 193 -11.91 8.91 16.12
C GLU A 193 -13.02 9.81 16.65
N THR A 194 -13.19 10.96 16.01
CA THR A 194 -14.36 11.83 16.18
C THR A 194 -14.91 12.16 14.81
N SER A 195 -16.13 11.73 14.54
CA SER A 195 -16.87 12.00 13.32
C SER A 195 -18.03 12.93 13.64
N VAL A 196 -18.14 14.01 12.87
CA VAL A 196 -19.27 14.94 12.94
C VAL A 196 -19.75 15.20 11.53
N CYS A 197 -21.00 14.84 11.26
CA CYS A 197 -21.67 15.17 10.01
C CYS A 197 -22.84 16.13 10.25
N CYS A 198 -22.90 17.21 9.47
CA CYS A 198 -23.96 18.20 9.53
C CYS A 198 -24.30 18.69 8.11
N ALA A 199 -25.60 18.74 7.80
CA ALA A 199 -26.10 19.29 6.53
C ALA A 199 -25.47 18.70 5.26
N GLY A 200 -25.16 17.39 5.26
CA GLY A 200 -24.60 16.71 4.10
C GLY A 200 -23.08 16.77 3.98
N TRP A 201 -22.39 17.46 4.90
CA TRP A 201 -20.93 17.51 4.96
C TRP A 201 -20.44 17.00 6.32
N GLY A 202 -19.37 16.21 6.31
CA GLY A 202 -18.77 15.63 7.49
C GLY A 202 -17.28 15.85 7.57
N ILE A 203 -16.79 15.93 8.79
CA ILE A 203 -15.37 15.90 9.13
C ILE A 203 -15.18 14.70 10.05
N ASP A 204 -14.21 13.86 9.72
CA ASP A 204 -13.76 12.78 10.59
C ASP A 204 -12.29 13.04 10.95
N LEU A 205 -12.02 13.14 12.25
CA LEU A 205 -10.69 13.30 12.80
C LEU A 205 -10.28 11.99 13.43
N GLU A 206 -9.18 11.42 12.97
CA GLU A 206 -8.59 10.20 13.49
C GLU A 206 -7.18 10.49 14.00
N MET A 207 -6.89 10.08 15.23
CA MET A 207 -5.55 10.08 15.80
C MET A 207 -5.08 8.65 15.98
N HIS A 208 -3.85 8.36 15.56
CA HIS A 208 -3.23 7.03 15.60
C HIS A 208 -2.12 7.00 16.67
N PRO A 209 -2.40 6.53 17.90
CA PRO A 209 -1.41 6.54 18.98
C PRO A 209 -0.18 5.67 18.67
N VAL A 210 -0.35 4.60 17.90
CA VAL A 210 0.75 3.72 17.51
C VAL A 210 1.73 4.46 16.61
N GLU A 211 1.24 5.23 15.63
CA GLU A 211 2.08 6.05 14.75
C GLU A 211 2.71 7.23 15.49
N LEU A 212 2.06 7.76 16.54
CA LEU A 212 2.68 8.75 17.42
C LEU A 212 3.91 8.19 18.14
N LEU A 213 3.82 6.93 18.60
CA LEU A 213 4.96 6.25 19.23
C LEU A 213 6.08 6.03 18.22
N ASP A 214 5.76 5.66 16.98
CA ASP A 214 6.73 5.49 15.91
C ASP A 214 7.43 6.82 15.56
N PHE A 215 6.67 7.90 15.40
CA PHE A 215 7.23 9.25 15.21
C PHE A 215 8.20 9.65 16.34
N VAL A 216 7.84 9.39 17.60
CA VAL A 216 8.70 9.71 18.75
C VAL A 216 9.93 8.82 18.79
N ALA A 217 9.79 7.51 18.52
CA ALA A 217 10.93 6.58 18.41
C ALA A 217 11.89 7.00 17.29
N GLY A 218 11.32 7.49 16.19
CA GLY A 218 12.04 8.02 15.05
C GLY A 218 12.97 9.18 15.35
N ILE A 219 12.65 10.03 16.33
CA ILE A 219 13.55 11.10 16.81
C ILE A 219 14.88 10.51 17.32
N PHE A 220 14.84 9.30 17.86
CA PHE A 220 16.00 8.55 18.33
C PHE A 220 16.55 7.57 17.29
N LEU A 221 16.15 7.68 16.02
CA LEU A 221 16.56 6.80 14.91
C LEU A 221 16.16 5.33 15.10
N ILE A 222 15.08 5.10 15.87
CA ILE A 222 14.44 3.80 16.05
C ILE A 222 13.18 3.79 15.17
N ASP A 223 13.02 2.74 14.38
CA ASP A 223 11.86 2.54 13.51
C ASP A 223 11.06 1.34 14.04
N LEU A 224 9.81 1.59 14.45
CA LEU A 224 8.90 0.56 14.97
C LEU A 224 7.97 0.03 13.87
N SER A 225 7.64 0.84 12.87
CA SER A 225 6.68 0.52 11.81
C SER A 225 7.28 -0.10 10.54
N ASP A 226 8.61 -0.01 10.38
CA ASP A 226 9.39 -0.42 9.19
C ASP A 226 8.85 0.20 7.90
N ASP A 227 8.53 1.49 7.94
CA ASP A 227 8.02 2.26 6.80
C ASP A 227 8.87 3.48 6.42
N ASP A 228 10.02 3.66 7.06
CA ASP A 228 11.00 4.70 6.74
C ASP A 228 11.50 4.61 5.27
N LEU A 229 11.59 5.76 4.59
CA LEU A 229 12.19 5.82 3.25
C LEU A 229 13.68 5.53 3.31
N GLY A 230 14.14 4.60 2.45
CA GLY A 230 15.56 4.40 2.21
C GLY A 230 16.30 3.58 3.28
N GLY A 231 15.58 2.92 4.19
CA GLY A 231 16.18 2.05 5.21
C GLY A 231 17.02 2.83 6.22
N THR A 232 16.54 4.00 6.62
CA THR A 232 17.24 4.92 7.53
C THR A 232 17.35 4.43 8.96
N ALA A 233 16.54 3.44 9.34
CA ALA A 233 16.59 2.79 10.65
C ALA A 233 17.97 2.19 10.94
N ILE A 234 18.65 2.70 11.96
CA ILE A 234 19.89 2.11 12.48
C ILE A 234 19.57 0.87 13.32
N LEU A 235 18.45 0.91 14.04
CA LEU A 235 17.94 -0.17 14.87
C LEU A 235 16.51 -0.50 14.42
N ARG A 236 16.29 -1.76 14.07
CA ARG A 236 14.98 -2.34 13.78
C ARG A 236 14.57 -3.20 14.97
N VAL A 237 13.35 -3.01 15.43
CA VAL A 237 12.73 -3.91 16.42
C VAL A 237 11.96 -4.95 15.62
N GLU A 238 12.50 -6.17 15.52
CA GLU A 238 11.80 -7.33 14.94
C GLU A 238 10.73 -7.89 15.88
#